data_AF-A0A919VHJ8-F1
#
_entry.id   AF-A0A919VHJ8-F1
#
_cell.length_a   1.000
_cell.length_b   1.000
_cell.length_c   1.000
_cell.angle_alpha   90.00
_cell.angle_beta   90.00
_cell.angle_gamma   90.00
#
_symmetry.space_group_name_H-M   'P 1'
#
loop_
_entity.id
_entity.type
_entity.pdbx_description
1 polymer ?
#
loop_
_entity_poly.entity_id
_entity_poly.type
_entity_poly.pdbx_seq_one_letter_code
_entity_poly.pdbx_strand_id
1 'polypeptide(L)'
;MTGRAGALTSMAMFPNFLRKAAMVGLAVSAISVPVLGGSASAAPVSPAAPAAVVKAPTLSPAAKMLMRRDRNTVCVNAHVQNIGWQGWRCSSNRRAALAGTVGRSLRLEALSISTRRTGGICAQAHVQNIGWQRTRCTGRHDTVTVGTEGQSLRLEALRLSTRTGICAQGHVQNIGWQNWQCTRRSGQVQIGTVGRSLSLEALRVRV
;
A
#
# COMPACT_ATOMS: atom_id res chain seq x y z
N MET A 1 14.25 56.09 -9.05
CA MET A 1 15.52 55.97 -9.80
C MET A 1 15.81 54.48 -9.99
N THR A 2 15.08 53.73 -10.83
CA THR A 2 15.25 53.54 -12.28
C THR A 2 16.68 53.24 -12.73
N GLY A 3 16.91 51.99 -13.15
CA GLY A 3 18.08 51.57 -13.93
C GLY A 3 17.85 50.19 -14.54
N ARG A 4 17.40 50.16 -15.80
CA ARG A 4 17.09 48.99 -16.64
C ARG A 4 17.85 49.18 -17.95
N ALA A 5 18.60 48.18 -18.42
CA ALA A 5 19.04 47.94 -19.80
C ALA A 5 19.87 46.64 -19.78
N GLY A 6 19.74 45.64 -20.65
CA GLY A 6 19.31 45.63 -22.05
C GLY A 6 20.51 45.22 -22.92
N ALA A 7 20.58 43.94 -23.30
CA ALA A 7 20.62 43.47 -24.71
C ALA A 7 22.08 43.09 -25.13
N LEU A 8 22.42 42.21 -26.09
CA LEU A 8 21.78 41.75 -27.33
C LEU A 8 22.68 40.64 -27.98
N THR A 9 22.06 39.75 -28.80
CA THR A 9 22.59 39.06 -30.02
C THR A 9 23.81 38.11 -29.98
N SER A 10 23.70 36.90 -30.55
CA SER A 10 23.85 36.70 -32.00
C SER A 10 23.63 35.22 -32.45
N MET A 11 22.95 35.10 -33.58
CA MET A 11 22.75 33.94 -34.46
C MET A 11 24.02 33.51 -35.19
N ALA A 12 24.10 32.24 -35.58
CA ALA A 12 24.66 31.68 -36.83
C ALA A 12 24.82 30.15 -36.64
N MET A 13 24.73 29.23 -37.62
CA MET A 13 24.25 29.16 -39.00
C MET A 13 24.37 27.66 -39.35
N PHE A 14 23.40 27.08 -40.05
CA PHE A 14 23.57 25.80 -40.75
C PHE A 14 24.43 26.01 -42.01
N PRO A 15 25.12 24.96 -42.50
CA PRO A 15 24.65 24.42 -43.77
C PRO A 15 24.75 22.89 -43.94
N ASN A 16 24.00 22.48 -44.98
CA ASN A 16 23.75 21.16 -45.57
C ASN A 16 24.86 20.72 -46.55
N PHE A 17 24.63 19.54 -47.17
CA PHE A 17 25.30 18.90 -48.34
C PHE A 17 26.43 17.91 -47.96
N LEU A 18 26.59 16.70 -48.52
CA LEU A 18 26.22 16.13 -49.83
C LEU A 18 25.94 14.62 -49.74
N ARG A 19 25.16 14.13 -50.71
CA ARG A 19 24.94 12.72 -51.08
C ARG A 19 26.20 12.08 -51.67
N LYS A 20 26.43 10.78 -51.44
CA LYS A 20 26.79 9.80 -52.49
C LYS A 20 26.55 8.37 -52.01
N ALA A 21 25.84 7.62 -52.85
CA ALA A 21 25.60 6.19 -52.71
C ALA A 21 26.79 5.39 -53.26
N ALA A 22 27.08 4.25 -52.63
CA ALA A 22 27.75 3.13 -53.27
C ALA A 22 27.18 1.83 -52.67
N MET A 23 26.51 1.05 -53.50
CA MET A 23 26.16 -0.34 -53.22
C MET A 23 27.41 -1.20 -53.32
N VAL A 24 27.66 -2.02 -52.30
CA VAL A 24 28.40 -3.27 -52.44
C VAL A 24 27.62 -4.32 -51.66
N GLY A 25 26.97 -5.22 -52.38
CA GLY A 25 26.42 -6.43 -51.81
C GLY A 25 27.54 -7.47 -51.67
N LEU A 26 27.63 -8.11 -50.51
CA LEU A 26 28.15 -9.47 -50.40
C LEU A 26 27.52 -10.14 -49.18
N ALA A 27 26.98 -11.32 -49.41
CA ALA A 27 26.12 -12.08 -48.52
C ALA A 27 26.83 -12.46 -47.21
N VAL A 28 26.15 -12.26 -46.08
CA VAL A 28 26.55 -12.81 -44.78
C VAL A 28 25.66 -14.01 -44.49
N SER A 29 26.29 -15.19 -44.46
CA SER A 29 25.68 -16.46 -44.07
C SER A 29 24.97 -16.37 -42.71
N ALA A 30 23.74 -16.86 -42.67
CA ALA A 30 22.96 -16.99 -41.45
C ALA A 30 23.61 -18.02 -40.51
N ILE A 31 24.20 -17.53 -39.42
CA ILE A 31 24.49 -18.35 -38.23
C ILE A 31 23.28 -18.22 -37.32
N SER A 32 22.39 -19.22 -37.37
CA SER A 32 21.28 -19.35 -36.44
C SER A 32 21.80 -19.64 -35.04
N VAL A 33 21.81 -18.63 -34.18
CA VAL A 33 22.00 -18.81 -32.73
C VAL A 33 20.65 -19.26 -32.16
N PRO A 34 20.55 -20.40 -31.45
CA PRO A 34 19.34 -20.74 -30.73
C PRO A 34 19.18 -19.76 -29.56
N VAL A 35 18.21 -18.84 -29.70
CA VAL A 35 17.68 -18.08 -28.58
C VAL A 35 16.98 -19.07 -27.65
N LEU A 36 17.66 -19.42 -26.56
CA LEU A 36 17.04 -20.04 -25.39
C LEU A 36 16.08 -19.03 -24.78
N GLY A 37 14.86 -19.01 -25.32
CA GLY A 37 13.71 -18.33 -24.75
C GLY A 37 13.33 -19.01 -23.44
N GLY A 38 13.98 -18.58 -22.36
CA GLY A 38 13.52 -18.83 -21.00
C GLY A 38 12.22 -18.07 -20.77
N SER A 39 11.10 -18.66 -21.17
CA SER A 39 9.77 -18.24 -20.74
C SER A 39 9.75 -18.29 -19.22
N ALA A 40 9.73 -17.12 -18.58
CA ALA A 40 9.51 -16.98 -17.16
C ALA A 40 8.23 -17.77 -16.81
N SER A 41 8.42 -18.89 -16.13
CA SER A 41 7.35 -19.66 -15.51
C SER A 41 6.64 -18.71 -14.56
N ALA A 42 5.47 -18.23 -14.97
CA ALA A 42 4.57 -17.52 -14.09
C ALA A 42 4.24 -18.49 -12.96
N ALA A 43 4.78 -18.20 -11.76
CA ALA A 43 4.45 -18.97 -10.58
C ALA A 43 2.93 -19.07 -10.48
N PRO A 44 2.36 -20.27 -10.24
CA PRO A 44 0.93 -20.42 -10.12
C PRO A 44 0.45 -19.53 -8.97
N VAL A 45 -0.38 -18.54 -9.28
CA VAL A 45 -1.15 -17.79 -8.29
C VAL A 45 -2.02 -18.81 -7.57
N SER A 46 -1.54 -19.25 -6.42
CA SER A 46 -2.22 -20.23 -5.57
C SER A 46 -3.64 -19.73 -5.29
N PRO A 47 -4.68 -20.57 -5.44
CA PRO A 47 -6.06 -20.14 -5.27
C PRO A 47 -6.25 -19.60 -3.85
N ALA A 48 -6.64 -18.32 -3.76
CA ALA A 48 -6.87 -17.61 -2.51
C ALA A 48 -7.77 -18.46 -1.60
N ALA A 49 -7.20 -18.95 -0.49
CA ALA A 49 -7.94 -19.68 0.52
C ALA A 49 -9.16 -18.84 0.96
N PRO A 50 -10.34 -19.46 1.12
CA PRO A 50 -11.54 -18.74 1.51
C PRO A 50 -11.31 -18.08 2.86
N ALA A 51 -11.20 -16.75 2.85
CA ALA A 51 -11.02 -15.96 4.05
C ALA A 51 -12.19 -16.26 5.00
N ALA A 52 -11.89 -16.87 6.15
CA ALA A 52 -12.81 -16.93 7.27
C ALA A 52 -13.35 -15.50 7.49
N VAL A 53 -14.67 -15.35 7.42
CA VAL A 53 -15.32 -14.05 7.54
C VAL A 53 -15.21 -13.62 8.99
N VAL A 54 -14.13 -12.89 9.31
CA VAL A 54 -13.99 -12.22 10.60
C VAL A 54 -15.13 -11.21 10.72
N LYS A 55 -16.04 -11.42 11.67
CA LYS A 55 -17.17 -10.51 11.89
C LYS A 55 -16.61 -9.19 12.40
N ALA A 56 -16.79 -8.12 11.63
CA ALA A 56 -16.33 -6.80 12.00
C ALA A 56 -16.93 -6.38 13.36
N PRO A 57 -16.12 -5.93 14.34
CA PRO A 57 -16.64 -5.31 15.54
C PRO A 57 -17.45 -4.07 15.17
N THR A 58 -18.62 -3.88 15.78
CA THR A 58 -19.41 -2.66 15.56
C THR A 58 -18.61 -1.43 16.01
N LEU A 59 -18.72 -0.32 15.27
CA LEU A 59 -18.12 0.96 15.66
C LEU A 59 -18.60 1.38 17.07
N SER A 60 -17.67 1.79 17.93
CA SER A 60 -18.02 2.33 19.25
C SER A 60 -18.75 3.68 19.12
N PRO A 61 -19.57 4.11 20.11
CA PRO A 61 -20.23 5.41 20.08
C PRO A 61 -19.26 6.59 19.86
N ALA A 62 -18.09 6.55 20.50
CA ALA A 62 -17.04 7.54 20.32
C ALA A 62 -16.47 7.55 18.89
N ALA A 63 -16.25 6.39 18.29
CA ALA A 63 -15.80 6.28 16.90
C ALA A 63 -16.87 6.82 15.92
N LYS A 64 -18.15 6.47 16.15
CA LYS A 64 -19.28 7.02 15.38
C LYS A 64 -19.28 8.56 15.46
N MET A 65 -19.10 9.13 16.65
CA MET A 65 -19.05 10.59 16.84
C MET A 65 -17.88 11.25 16.09
N LEU A 66 -16.67 10.66 16.12
CA LEU A 66 -15.54 11.20 15.38
C LEU A 66 -15.75 11.12 13.87
N MET A 67 -16.39 10.06 13.39
CA MET A 67 -16.80 9.94 12.00
C MET A 67 -17.89 10.95 11.62
N ARG A 68 -18.74 11.42 12.54
CA ARG A 68 -19.78 12.44 12.24
C ARG A 68 -19.24 13.79 11.81
N ARG A 69 -17.97 14.09 12.05
CA ARG A 69 -17.35 15.37 11.68
C ARG A 69 -17.20 15.48 10.17
N ASP A 70 -17.41 16.68 9.61
CA ASP A 70 -17.29 16.96 8.17
C ASP A 70 -15.83 17.07 7.71
N ARG A 71 -15.09 15.96 7.86
CA ARG A 71 -13.70 15.85 7.46
C ARG A 71 -13.33 14.41 7.12
N ASN A 72 -12.21 14.24 6.41
CA ASN A 72 -11.62 12.93 6.19
C ASN A 72 -11.30 12.28 7.54
N THR A 73 -11.77 11.06 7.73
CA THR A 73 -11.52 10.30 8.96
C THR A 73 -11.30 8.84 8.62
N VAL A 74 -10.27 8.25 9.21
CA VAL A 74 -10.04 6.81 9.27
C VAL A 74 -10.09 6.33 10.71
N CYS A 75 -10.83 5.26 10.96
CA CYS A 75 -10.88 4.53 12.22
C CYS A 75 -10.38 3.10 11.98
N VAL A 76 -9.59 2.60 12.93
CA VAL A 76 -9.03 1.24 12.92
C VAL A 76 -9.29 0.56 14.25
N ASN A 77 -9.46 -0.75 14.21
CA ASN A 77 -9.52 -1.62 15.38
C ASN A 77 -8.69 -2.86 15.06
N ALA A 78 -7.77 -3.25 15.92
CA ALA A 78 -6.89 -4.39 15.71
C ALA A 78 -7.27 -5.53 16.66
N HIS A 79 -7.28 -6.75 16.14
CA HIS A 79 -7.29 -7.98 16.92
C HIS A 79 -5.84 -8.37 17.18
N VAL A 80 -5.45 -8.39 18.46
CA VAL A 80 -4.09 -8.70 18.89
C VAL A 80 -4.07 -10.03 19.62
N GLN A 81 -3.03 -10.83 19.37
CA GLN A 81 -2.79 -12.07 20.10
C GLN A 81 -2.95 -11.88 21.61
N ASN A 82 -3.69 -12.80 22.24
CA ASN A 82 -3.95 -12.84 23.69
C ASN A 82 -4.66 -11.62 24.29
N ILE A 83 -5.09 -10.65 23.47
CA ILE A 83 -5.83 -9.45 23.91
C ILE A 83 -7.21 -9.40 23.23
N GLY A 84 -7.29 -9.82 21.98
CA GLY A 84 -8.48 -9.66 21.16
C GLY A 84 -8.60 -8.26 20.56
N TRP A 85 -9.83 -7.86 20.25
CA TRP A 85 -10.13 -6.54 19.69
C TRP A 85 -9.89 -5.42 20.70
N GLN A 86 -8.98 -4.51 20.39
CA GLN A 86 -8.56 -3.43 21.31
C GLN A 86 -9.51 -2.22 21.35
N GLY A 87 -10.54 -2.22 20.50
CA GLY A 87 -11.48 -1.12 20.35
C GLY A 87 -11.04 -0.09 19.31
N TRP A 88 -12.03 0.63 18.78
CA TRP A 88 -11.84 1.56 17.67
C TRP A 88 -11.02 2.80 18.06
N ARG A 89 -9.97 3.07 17.29
CA ARG A 89 -9.16 4.28 17.35
C ARG A 89 -9.28 5.03 16.04
N CYS A 90 -9.57 6.32 16.12
CA CYS A 90 -9.76 7.15 14.94
C CYS A 90 -8.68 8.22 14.85
N SER A 91 -8.31 8.50 13.60
CA SER A 91 -7.47 9.65 13.27
C SER A 91 -8.22 10.93 13.60
N SER A 92 -7.46 11.94 13.99
CA SER A 92 -7.97 13.28 14.25
C SER A 92 -6.96 14.30 13.73
N ASN A 93 -7.30 15.59 13.82
CA ASN A 93 -6.42 16.65 13.35
C ASN A 93 -5.01 16.47 13.96
N ARG A 94 -4.00 16.36 13.08
CA ARG A 94 -2.58 16.12 13.39
C ARG A 94 -2.23 14.80 14.08
N ARG A 95 -3.17 13.88 14.36
CA ARG A 95 -2.90 12.60 15.04
C ARG A 95 -3.36 11.40 14.23
N ALA A 96 -2.42 10.48 13.98
CA ALA A 96 -2.72 9.18 13.39
C ALA A 96 -3.47 8.28 14.38
N ALA A 97 -4.34 7.42 13.86
CA ALA A 97 -4.91 6.32 14.63
C ALA A 97 -3.83 5.25 14.82
N LEU A 98 -3.55 4.89 16.08
CA LEU A 98 -2.68 3.78 16.45
C LEU A 98 -3.55 2.55 16.75
N ALA A 99 -3.19 1.39 16.22
CA ALA A 99 -3.78 0.11 16.56
C ALA A 99 -2.69 -0.96 16.72
N GLY A 100 -2.86 -1.88 17.65
CA GLY A 100 -1.87 -2.90 18.00
C GLY A 100 -1.07 -2.57 19.27
N THR A 101 0.08 -3.21 19.42
CA THR A 101 1.03 -2.99 20.52
C THR A 101 2.42 -2.73 20.00
N VAL A 102 3.19 -1.90 20.71
CA VAL A 102 4.56 -1.53 20.31
C VAL A 102 5.54 -2.19 21.26
N GLY A 103 6.45 -3.02 20.74
CA GLY A 103 7.54 -3.58 21.53
C GLY A 103 7.11 -4.61 22.58
N ARG A 104 5.88 -5.13 22.47
CA ARG A 104 5.34 -6.16 23.38
C ARG A 104 5.42 -7.57 22.79
N SER A 105 5.97 -7.73 21.59
CA SER A 105 6.06 -9.01 20.87
C SER A 105 4.72 -9.72 20.69
N LEU A 106 3.62 -8.96 20.66
CA LEU A 106 2.29 -9.47 20.36
C LEU A 106 1.93 -9.13 18.91
N ARG A 107 1.61 -10.18 18.13
CA ARG A 107 1.24 -10.05 16.72
C ARG A 107 -0.18 -9.49 16.56
N LEU A 108 -0.37 -8.72 15.50
CA LEU A 108 -1.70 -8.50 14.92
C LEU A 108 -2.17 -9.79 14.25
N GLU A 109 -3.45 -10.10 14.35
CA GLU A 109 -4.09 -11.24 13.68
C GLU A 109 -5.16 -10.78 12.69
N ALA A 110 -5.92 -9.75 13.05
CA ALA A 110 -6.90 -9.12 12.17
C ALA A 110 -6.94 -7.60 12.34
N LEU A 111 -7.50 -6.92 11.34
CA LEU A 111 -7.69 -5.48 11.32
C LEU A 111 -9.07 -5.15 10.73
N SER A 112 -9.83 -4.34 11.45
CA SER A 112 -11.03 -3.68 10.95
C SER A 112 -10.78 -2.21 10.71
N ILE A 113 -11.24 -1.71 9.57
CA ILE A 113 -11.02 -0.33 9.11
C ILE A 113 -12.34 0.24 8.64
N SER A 114 -12.67 1.42 9.14
CA SER A 114 -13.81 2.21 8.66
C SER A 114 -13.35 3.60 8.30
N THR A 115 -13.90 4.15 7.21
CA THR A 115 -13.50 5.45 6.71
C THR A 115 -14.71 6.33 6.40
N ARG A 116 -14.51 7.64 6.50
CA ARG A 116 -15.52 8.64 6.13
C ARG A 116 -14.87 9.74 5.31
N ARG A 117 -15.58 10.15 4.25
CA ARG A 117 -15.17 11.19 3.29
C ARG A 117 -13.90 10.88 2.47
N THR A 118 -13.37 9.67 2.56
CA THR A 118 -12.16 9.23 1.81
C THR A 118 -12.45 8.64 0.43
N GLY A 119 -13.73 8.54 0.05
CA GLY A 119 -14.17 7.88 -1.18
C GLY A 119 -14.06 6.35 -1.15
N GLY A 120 -14.11 5.76 0.05
CA GLY A 120 -14.03 4.31 0.28
C GLY A 120 -12.68 3.88 0.83
N ILE A 121 -12.60 2.59 1.14
CA ILE A 121 -11.38 1.92 1.61
C ILE A 121 -11.29 0.54 0.96
N CYS A 122 -10.12 0.22 0.42
CA CYS A 122 -9.73 -1.14 0.10
C CYS A 122 -8.57 -1.56 1.01
N ALA A 123 -8.68 -2.76 1.57
CA ALA A 123 -7.66 -3.37 2.40
C ALA A 123 -7.37 -4.80 1.95
N GLN A 124 -6.11 -5.21 2.10
CA GLN A 124 -5.66 -6.57 1.84
C GLN A 124 -4.63 -6.95 2.90
N ALA A 125 -4.71 -8.17 3.40
CA ALA A 125 -3.82 -8.72 4.42
C ALA A 125 -2.92 -9.80 3.83
N HIS A 126 -1.63 -9.78 4.17
CA HIS A 126 -0.74 -10.92 4.03
C HIS A 126 -0.68 -11.63 5.38
N VAL A 127 -1.14 -12.88 5.42
CA VAL A 127 -1.25 -13.66 6.66
C VAL A 127 -0.30 -14.85 6.58
N GLN A 128 0.35 -15.17 7.69
CA GLN A 128 1.20 -16.36 7.82
C GLN A 128 0.48 -17.61 7.28
N ASN A 129 1.21 -18.42 6.51
CA ASN A 129 0.76 -19.69 5.92
C ASN A 129 -0.44 -19.59 4.94
N ILE A 130 -0.98 -18.38 4.71
CA ILE A 130 -2.08 -18.14 3.76
C ILE A 130 -1.58 -17.28 2.58
N GLY A 131 -0.68 -16.33 2.87
CA GLY A 131 -0.25 -15.33 1.90
C GLY A 131 -1.25 -14.17 1.80
N TRP A 132 -1.30 -13.53 0.64
CA TRP A 132 -2.23 -12.43 0.38
C TRP A 132 -3.67 -12.93 0.29
N GLN A 133 -4.50 -12.51 1.24
CA GLN A 133 -5.95 -12.71 1.17
C GLN A 133 -6.57 -11.91 0.02
N ARG A 134 -7.82 -12.23 -0.36
CA ARG A 134 -8.59 -11.43 -1.32
C ARG A 134 -8.72 -9.99 -0.84
N THR A 135 -8.50 -9.02 -1.73
CA THR A 135 -8.75 -7.61 -1.43
C THR A 135 -10.22 -7.40 -1.07
N ARG A 136 -10.46 -6.69 0.03
CA ARG A 136 -11.78 -6.29 0.49
C ARG A 136 -11.92 -4.79 0.32
N CYS A 137 -12.94 -4.37 -0.40
CA CYS A 137 -13.23 -2.97 -0.63
C CYS A 137 -14.63 -2.66 -0.12
N THR A 138 -14.81 -1.44 0.37
CA THR A 138 -16.14 -0.91 0.58
C THR A 138 -16.25 0.56 0.19
N GLY A 139 -17.49 0.98 -0.07
CA GLY A 139 -17.87 2.34 -0.43
C GLY A 139 -17.87 3.30 0.75
N ARG A 140 -18.79 4.26 0.75
CA ARG A 140 -18.90 5.26 1.82
C ARG A 140 -19.70 4.66 2.98
N HIS A 141 -19.13 4.72 4.19
CA HIS A 141 -19.76 4.40 5.50
C HIS A 141 -19.71 2.97 6.01
N ASP A 142 -19.01 2.07 5.31
CA ASP A 142 -18.89 0.68 5.72
C ASP A 142 -17.54 0.35 6.36
N THR A 143 -17.47 -0.85 6.93
CA THR A 143 -16.27 -1.40 7.56
C THR A 143 -15.71 -2.53 6.72
N VAL A 144 -14.39 -2.52 6.50
CA VAL A 144 -13.65 -3.65 5.94
C VAL A 144 -12.88 -4.35 7.05
N THR A 145 -12.96 -5.68 7.10
CA THR A 145 -12.12 -6.50 7.96
C THR A 145 -11.26 -7.43 7.13
N VAL A 146 -9.99 -7.54 7.50
CA VAL A 146 -8.97 -8.42 6.88
C VAL A 146 -8.14 -9.11 7.96
N GLY A 147 -7.46 -10.20 7.60
CA GLY A 147 -6.73 -11.05 8.53
C GLY A 147 -7.56 -12.25 9.02
N THR A 148 -7.26 -12.74 10.20
CA THR A 148 -7.89 -13.93 10.82
C THR A 148 -8.11 -13.71 12.30
N GLU A 149 -9.20 -14.23 12.85
CA GLU A 149 -9.51 -14.20 14.28
C GLU A 149 -9.52 -15.63 14.82
N GLY A 150 -8.90 -15.87 15.98
CA GLY A 150 -8.89 -17.18 16.65
C GLY A 150 -8.03 -18.27 15.99
N GLN A 151 -7.37 -17.98 14.87
CA GLN A 151 -6.54 -18.96 14.15
C GLN A 151 -5.06 -18.94 14.55
N SER A 152 -4.66 -18.04 15.45
CA SER A 152 -3.27 -17.88 15.89
C SER A 152 -2.26 -17.57 14.77
N LEU A 153 -2.72 -16.99 13.65
CA LEU A 153 -1.87 -16.60 12.52
C LEU A 153 -1.53 -15.12 12.59
N ARG A 154 -0.24 -14.78 12.36
CA ARG A 154 0.21 -13.37 12.30
C ARG A 154 -0.19 -12.71 10.97
N LEU A 155 -0.60 -11.45 11.06
CA LEU A 155 -0.49 -10.49 9.97
C LEU A 155 0.98 -10.14 9.76
N GLU A 156 1.47 -10.29 8.53
CA GLU A 156 2.85 -9.95 8.17
C GLU A 156 2.92 -8.64 7.38
N ALA A 157 1.92 -8.39 6.53
CA ALA A 157 1.82 -7.16 5.75
C ALA A 157 0.36 -6.73 5.52
N LEU A 158 0.18 -5.45 5.23
CA LEU A 158 -1.10 -4.85 4.87
C LEU A 158 -0.93 -3.97 3.65
N ARG A 159 -1.92 -4.01 2.75
CA ARG A 159 -2.10 -3.03 1.69
C ARG A 159 -3.37 -2.25 1.90
N LEU A 160 -3.29 -0.92 1.81
CA LEU A 160 -4.41 -0.01 2.02
C LEU A 160 -4.52 0.99 0.88
N SER A 161 -5.73 1.34 0.47
CA SER A 161 -5.94 2.42 -0.51
C SER A 161 -7.31 3.09 -0.31
N THR A 162 -7.35 4.39 -0.57
CA THR A 162 -8.57 5.20 -0.57
C THR A 162 -8.57 6.08 -1.82
N ARG A 163 -9.72 6.66 -2.18
CA ARG A 163 -9.78 7.59 -3.33
C ARG A 163 -9.06 8.90 -3.04
N THR A 164 -9.10 9.39 -1.80
CA THR A 164 -8.53 10.69 -1.40
C THR A 164 -7.09 10.62 -0.89
N GLY A 165 -6.47 9.44 -0.90
CA GLY A 165 -5.14 9.23 -0.34
C GLY A 165 -5.15 8.77 1.13
N ILE A 166 -4.07 8.11 1.52
CA ILE A 166 -3.88 7.53 2.85
C ILE A 166 -2.39 7.49 3.18
N CYS A 167 -2.07 7.71 4.45
CA CYS A 167 -0.75 7.48 5.00
C CYS A 167 -0.80 6.37 6.04
N ALA A 168 0.12 5.41 5.96
CA ALA A 168 0.25 4.33 6.93
C ALA A 168 1.72 4.02 7.27
N GLN A 169 1.94 3.49 8.47
CA GLN A 169 3.24 3.05 8.97
C GLN A 169 3.03 1.76 9.77
N GLY A 170 3.87 0.75 9.55
CA GLY A 170 3.85 -0.50 10.32
C GLY A 170 4.95 -0.52 11.37
N HIS A 171 4.64 -1.07 12.55
CA HIS A 171 5.63 -1.52 13.53
C HIS A 171 5.81 -3.03 13.35
N VAL A 172 6.98 -3.44 12.88
CA VAL A 172 7.27 -4.83 12.56
C VAL A 172 8.18 -5.42 13.63
N GLN A 173 7.87 -6.63 14.06
CA GLN A 173 8.68 -7.42 14.98
C GLN A 173 10.17 -7.39 14.57
N ASN A 174 11.05 -7.13 15.53
CA ASN A 174 12.52 -7.05 15.35
C ASN A 174 13.03 -5.97 14.37
N ILE A 175 12.16 -5.11 13.83
CA ILE A 175 12.53 -4.00 12.94
C ILE A 175 12.12 -2.65 13.58
N GLY A 176 10.97 -2.62 14.23
CA GLY A 176 10.38 -1.40 14.74
C GLY A 176 9.52 -0.68 13.69
N TRP A 177 9.42 0.64 13.83
CA TRP A 177 8.63 1.48 12.92
C TRP A 177 9.32 1.59 11.55
N GLN A 178 8.67 1.11 10.50
CA GLN A 178 9.07 1.37 9.11
C GLN A 178 8.83 2.83 8.73
N ASN A 179 9.36 3.33 7.61
CA ASN A 179 9.02 4.69 7.16
C ASN A 179 7.52 4.85 6.82
N TRP A 180 6.99 6.08 6.94
CA TRP A 180 5.64 6.39 6.49
C TRP A 180 5.51 6.17 4.99
N GLN A 181 4.46 5.45 4.59
CA GLN A 181 4.04 5.29 3.20
C GLN A 181 2.79 6.14 2.99
N CYS A 182 2.78 7.02 1.99
CA CYS A 182 1.72 7.99 1.75
C CYS A 182 1.33 8.06 0.29
N THR A 183 0.03 8.13 0.01
CA THR A 183 -0.52 8.39 -1.32
C THR A 183 -1.48 9.57 -1.28
N ARG A 184 -1.61 10.31 -2.40
CA ARG A 184 -2.49 11.49 -2.50
C ARG A 184 -3.84 11.23 -3.17
N ARG A 185 -3.92 10.33 -4.15
CA ARG A 185 -5.18 10.01 -4.83
C ARG A 185 -5.13 8.61 -5.40
N SER A 186 -6.11 7.79 -5.05
CA SER A 186 -6.30 6.40 -5.55
C SER A 186 -5.04 5.52 -5.53
N GLY A 187 -4.07 5.81 -4.65
CA GLY A 187 -2.82 5.05 -4.56
C GLY A 187 -2.87 4.02 -3.44
N GLN A 188 -2.13 2.93 -3.61
CA GLN A 188 -1.97 1.88 -2.62
C GLN A 188 -0.70 2.08 -1.81
N VAL A 189 -0.81 1.99 -0.48
CA VAL A 189 0.32 1.89 0.43
C VAL A 189 0.47 0.44 0.90
N GLN A 190 1.71 -0.01 1.10
CA GLN A 190 2.02 -1.30 1.71
C GLN A 190 2.86 -1.08 2.97
N ILE A 191 2.47 -1.72 4.07
CA ILE A 191 3.23 -1.75 5.32
C ILE A 191 3.46 -3.20 5.75
N GLY A 192 4.47 -3.43 6.57
CA GLY A 192 4.89 -4.77 6.98
C GLY A 192 5.90 -5.38 6.02
N THR A 193 6.02 -6.71 6.06
CA THR A 193 6.98 -7.47 5.26
C THR A 193 6.34 -8.73 4.69
N VAL A 194 6.75 -9.12 3.49
CA VAL A 194 6.32 -10.37 2.85
C VAL A 194 7.51 -11.31 2.79
N GLY A 195 7.31 -12.58 3.12
CA GLY A 195 8.34 -13.63 3.00
C GLY A 195 9.46 -13.57 4.06
N ARG A 196 9.38 -12.66 5.03
CA ARG A 196 10.38 -12.53 6.11
C ARG A 196 9.97 -13.21 7.42
N SER A 197 8.77 -13.78 7.47
CA SER A 197 8.22 -14.42 8.68
C SER A 197 8.15 -13.50 9.91
N LEU A 198 8.05 -12.18 9.70
CA LEU A 198 7.96 -11.18 10.77
C LEU A 198 6.52 -10.70 10.94
N SER A 199 6.11 -10.56 12.20
CA SER A 199 4.77 -10.09 12.56
C SER A 199 4.68 -8.57 12.47
N LEU A 200 3.56 -8.05 11.95
CA LEU A 200 3.11 -6.72 12.31
C LEU A 200 2.63 -6.75 13.77
N GLU A 201 3.13 -5.85 14.60
CA GLU A 201 2.71 -5.69 16.00
C GLU A 201 1.76 -4.52 16.17
N ALA A 202 1.96 -3.45 15.39
CA ALA A 202 1.11 -2.27 15.37
C ALA A 202 1.11 -1.58 14.00
N LEU A 203 0.13 -0.70 13.81
CA LEU A 203 0.12 0.26 12.71
C LEU A 203 -0.31 1.65 13.17
N ARG A 204 0.12 2.66 12.42
CA ARG A 204 -0.42 4.01 12.46
C ARG A 204 -1.02 4.36 11.12
N VAL A 205 -2.18 5.01 11.13
CA VAL A 205 -2.87 5.43 9.90
C VAL A 205 -3.50 6.82 10.02
N ARG A 206 -3.45 7.59 8.93
CA ARG A 206 -4.10 8.90 8.81
C ARG A 206 -4.54 9.18 7.36
N VAL A 207 -5.52 10.06 7.21
CA VAL A 207 -6.09 10.54 5.93
C VAL A 207 -6.31 12.05 5.96
#